data_AF-A0A3D3GBU9-F1
#
_entry.id   AF-A0A3D3GBU9-F1
#
_cell.length_a   1.000
_cell.length_b   1.000
_cell.length_c   1.000
_cell.angle_alpha   90.00
_cell.angle_beta   90.00
_cell.angle_gamma   90.00
#
_symmetry.space_group_name_H-M   'P 1'
#
loop_
_entity.id
_entity.type
_entity.pdbx_description
1 polymer ?
#
loop_
_entity_poly.entity_id
_entity_poly.type
_entity_poly.pdbx_seq_one_letter_code
_entity_poly.pdbx_strand_id
1 'polypeptide(L)'
;MRSGFFSHHSNGRQYGHFVGQWKRYRARWTALVVCSERSFTNLADTIVEARSLRVELKETKVVTRPDIREYSEYRDVLRSFYFYKKFQRSGFSFRRFSQMTGLKSPNYLHLIMQGKRNLSVELAIAVAKVLGLDTGEKAYFLALVRLENSLSLEETESARKDLLASVRRIVTREIPSAQKAVLNNWYYLVVRELACLPDFVPEGEWVSRKLRRVISATQADEAITLLIKGKLLQREPNGKWQIKDPVIDTGDNTQDARILSSHIETLLAWARLLPSLSIDERELGILNIPLSSKRIPEFKSRIRRFQDEIIGWLQDEAEPDTVVQLGTYLVPISRAKMDS
;
A
#
# COMPACT_ATOMS: atom_id res chain seq x y z
N MET A 1 -23.13 47.40 8.00
CA MET A 1 -22.85 47.42 6.55
C MET A 1 -21.34 47.24 6.39
N ARG A 2 -20.71 46.28 5.72
CA ARG A 2 -21.05 45.10 4.91
C ARG A 2 -19.88 44.11 5.12
N SER A 3 -20.12 42.88 5.57
CA SER A 3 -19.86 41.62 4.83
C SER A 3 -18.84 41.69 3.68
N GLY A 4 -17.78 40.88 3.74
CA GLY A 4 -16.88 40.63 2.61
C GLY A 4 -16.21 39.26 2.73
N PHE A 5 -16.87 38.23 2.19
CA PHE A 5 -16.36 36.89 1.95
C PHE A 5 -15.14 36.93 1.03
N PHE A 6 -14.06 36.22 1.37
CA PHE A 6 -13.06 35.79 0.39
C PHE A 6 -13.11 34.27 0.24
N SER A 7 -13.78 33.87 -0.84
CA SER A 7 -13.85 32.52 -1.39
C SER A 7 -12.47 32.04 -1.82
N HIS A 8 -11.98 30.95 -1.24
CA HIS A 8 -10.91 30.15 -1.85
C HIS A 8 -11.53 29.17 -2.83
N HIS A 9 -11.22 29.35 -4.12
CA HIS A 9 -11.50 28.39 -5.17
C HIS A 9 -10.17 27.91 -5.77
N SER A 10 -10.17 26.61 -6.04
CA SER A 10 -9.35 25.87 -7.01
C SER A 10 -7.99 25.30 -6.57
N ASN A 11 -8.03 24.02 -6.14
CA ASN A 11 -6.99 23.04 -6.44
C ASN A 11 -7.59 21.71 -6.96
N GLY A 12 -8.57 21.84 -7.87
CA GLY A 12 -9.28 20.71 -8.50
C GLY A 12 -8.62 20.14 -9.77
N ARG A 13 -7.38 20.52 -10.12
CA ARG A 13 -6.79 20.17 -11.43
C ARG A 13 -5.83 18.96 -11.45
N GLN A 14 -5.42 18.41 -10.32
CA GLN A 14 -4.58 17.19 -10.31
C GLN A 14 -5.37 15.87 -10.17
N TYR A 15 -6.63 15.90 -9.70
CA TYR A 15 -7.49 14.71 -9.63
C TYR A 15 -8.26 14.42 -10.94
N GLY A 16 -8.33 15.38 -11.87
CA GLY A 16 -9.06 15.23 -13.13
C GLY A 16 -8.46 14.20 -14.10
N HIS A 17 -7.14 13.98 -14.05
CA HIS A 17 -6.45 13.06 -14.96
C HIS A 17 -6.66 11.58 -14.59
N PHE A 18 -6.83 11.29 -13.29
CA PHE A 18 -7.19 9.95 -12.80
C PHE A 18 -8.69 9.68 -13.07
N VAL A 19 -9.59 10.62 -12.76
CA VAL A 19 -11.04 10.46 -12.97
C VAL A 19 -11.43 10.39 -14.47
N GLY A 20 -10.68 11.04 -15.35
CA GLY A 20 -10.92 11.06 -16.80
C GLY A 20 -10.70 9.72 -17.51
N GLN A 21 -9.69 8.94 -17.09
CA GLN A 21 -9.50 7.58 -17.60
C GLN A 21 -10.56 6.59 -17.09
N TRP A 22 -11.12 6.86 -15.91
CA TRP A 22 -12.14 6.04 -15.25
C TRP A 22 -13.55 6.16 -15.88
N LYS A 23 -13.94 7.31 -16.45
CA LYS A 23 -15.22 7.40 -17.21
C LYS A 23 -15.22 6.52 -18.47
N ARG A 24 -14.07 6.35 -19.13
CA ARG A 24 -13.90 5.45 -20.28
C ARG A 24 -13.93 3.96 -19.89
N TYR A 25 -13.44 3.62 -18.70
CA TYR A 25 -13.48 2.24 -18.18
C TYR A 25 -14.88 1.85 -17.66
N ARG A 26 -15.57 2.78 -17.00
CA ARG A 26 -16.98 2.62 -16.56
C ARG A 26 -17.92 2.48 -17.77
N ALA A 27 -17.75 3.26 -18.83
CA ALA A 27 -18.52 3.11 -20.06
C ALA A 27 -18.31 1.76 -20.76
N ARG A 28 -17.09 1.21 -20.73
CA ARG A 28 -16.78 -0.14 -21.24
C ARG A 28 -17.41 -1.26 -20.40
N TRP A 29 -17.48 -1.10 -19.07
CA TRP A 29 -18.12 -2.08 -18.17
C TRP A 29 -19.66 -1.97 -18.14
N THR A 30 -20.24 -0.78 -18.30
CA THR A 30 -21.70 -0.60 -18.41
C THR A 30 -22.22 -1.08 -19.77
N ALA A 31 -21.46 -0.93 -20.85
CA ALA A 31 -21.79 -1.51 -22.16
C ALA A 31 -21.82 -3.06 -22.14
N LEU A 32 -21.03 -3.68 -21.26
CA LEU A 32 -21.02 -5.14 -21.02
C LEU A 32 -22.24 -5.65 -20.24
N VAL A 33 -23.05 -4.75 -19.66
CA VAL A 33 -24.27 -5.08 -18.90
C VAL A 33 -25.55 -4.66 -19.64
N VAL A 34 -25.46 -3.78 -20.65
CA VAL A 34 -26.65 -3.26 -21.37
C VAL A 34 -26.97 -4.01 -22.68
N CYS A 35 -26.15 -4.97 -23.11
CA CYS A 35 -26.47 -5.81 -24.28
C CYS A 35 -27.33 -7.05 -23.93
N SER A 36 -28.32 -6.92 -23.05
CA SER A 36 -29.36 -7.95 -22.84
C SER A 36 -30.77 -7.51 -23.26
N GLU A 37 -30.96 -6.30 -23.76
CA GLU A 37 -32.28 -5.84 -24.24
C GLU A 37 -32.12 -4.97 -25.49
N ARG A 38 -31.90 -5.62 -26.64
CA ARG A 38 -32.29 -5.04 -27.94
C ARG A 38 -32.92 -6.13 -28.81
N SER A 39 -34.13 -5.85 -29.24
CA SER A 39 -34.96 -6.65 -30.13
C SER A 39 -34.27 -6.78 -31.49
N PHE A 40 -33.93 -8.00 -31.91
CA PHE A 40 -33.47 -8.29 -33.26
C PHE A 40 -34.18 -9.54 -33.81
N THR A 41 -34.59 -9.45 -35.07
CA THR A 41 -35.75 -10.12 -35.67
C THR A 41 -35.42 -11.36 -36.50
N ASN A 42 -34.46 -12.21 -36.12
CA ASN A 42 -34.33 -13.51 -36.81
C ASN A 42 -33.72 -14.62 -35.94
N LEU A 43 -34.49 -15.69 -35.69
CA LEU A 43 -34.25 -16.66 -34.61
C LEU A 43 -33.22 -17.75 -34.96
N ALA A 44 -32.97 -18.03 -36.25
CA ALA A 44 -32.14 -19.15 -36.68
C ALA A 44 -30.64 -18.82 -36.72
N ASP A 45 -30.26 -17.66 -37.26
CA ASP A 45 -28.87 -17.19 -37.28
C ASP A 45 -28.35 -16.91 -35.85
N THR A 46 -29.24 -16.46 -34.97
CA THR A 46 -28.97 -16.19 -33.55
C THR A 46 -28.48 -17.42 -32.77
N ILE A 47 -28.92 -18.64 -33.11
CA ILE A 47 -28.56 -19.85 -32.35
C ILE A 47 -27.15 -20.34 -32.69
N VAL A 48 -26.72 -20.16 -33.95
CA VAL A 48 -25.38 -20.54 -34.41
C VAL A 48 -24.35 -19.53 -33.91
N GLU A 49 -24.65 -18.24 -34.01
CA GLU A 49 -23.78 -17.14 -33.55
C GLU A 49 -23.69 -17.07 -32.02
N ALA A 50 -24.78 -17.31 -31.29
CA ALA A 50 -24.73 -17.41 -29.83
C ALA A 50 -23.99 -18.66 -29.34
N ARG A 51 -23.94 -19.75 -30.13
CA ARG A 51 -23.13 -20.95 -29.82
C ARG A 51 -21.65 -20.72 -30.11
N SER A 52 -21.28 -20.09 -31.23
CA SER A 52 -19.89 -19.75 -31.53
C SER A 52 -19.33 -18.73 -30.53
N LEU A 53 -20.09 -17.68 -30.20
CA LEU A 53 -19.72 -16.71 -29.16
C LEU A 53 -19.63 -17.34 -27.77
N ARG A 54 -20.48 -18.34 -27.43
CA ARG A 54 -20.36 -19.08 -26.16
C ARG A 54 -19.11 -19.97 -26.09
N VAL A 55 -18.67 -20.48 -27.24
CA VAL A 55 -17.46 -21.31 -27.35
C VAL A 55 -16.22 -20.40 -27.30
N GLU A 56 -16.20 -19.28 -28.02
CA GLU A 56 -15.12 -18.29 -27.97
C GLU A 56 -14.98 -17.60 -26.60
N LEU A 57 -16.09 -17.26 -25.93
CA LEU A 57 -16.06 -16.70 -24.57
C LEU A 57 -15.61 -17.71 -23.51
N LYS A 58 -15.70 -19.01 -23.81
CA LYS A 58 -15.18 -20.07 -22.92
C LYS A 58 -13.66 -20.20 -22.98
N GLU A 59 -13.03 -19.80 -24.09
CA GLU A 59 -11.62 -20.13 -24.33
C GLU A 59 -10.59 -19.04 -23.98
N THR A 60 -10.96 -17.79 -23.66
CA THR A 60 -9.93 -16.75 -23.38
C THR A 60 -10.27 -15.71 -22.31
N LYS A 61 -10.83 -16.09 -21.16
CA LYS A 61 -10.72 -15.24 -19.95
C LYS A 61 -10.41 -16.05 -18.71
N VAL A 62 -9.14 -16.06 -18.32
CA VAL A 62 -8.74 -16.37 -16.95
C VAL A 62 -9.39 -15.33 -16.05
N VAL A 63 -10.52 -15.67 -15.43
CA VAL A 63 -11.16 -14.81 -14.43
C VAL A 63 -10.34 -14.95 -13.15
N THR A 64 -9.49 -13.96 -12.90
CA THR A 64 -8.61 -13.88 -11.74
C THR A 64 -9.36 -13.31 -10.53
N ARG A 65 -8.83 -13.60 -9.33
CA ARG A 65 -9.37 -13.04 -8.09
C ARG A 65 -9.31 -11.50 -8.17
N PRO A 66 -10.39 -10.77 -7.83
CA PRO A 66 -10.37 -9.31 -7.81
C PRO A 66 -9.29 -8.80 -6.88
N ASP A 67 -8.50 -7.87 -7.39
CA ASP A 67 -7.49 -7.15 -6.62
C ASP A 67 -8.16 -6.04 -5.81
N ILE A 68 -8.09 -6.14 -4.49
CA ILE A 68 -8.77 -5.19 -3.60
C ILE A 68 -8.27 -3.74 -3.77
N ARG A 69 -7.02 -3.56 -4.24
CA ARG A 69 -6.38 -2.25 -4.43
C ARG A 69 -7.04 -1.41 -5.52
N GLU A 70 -7.78 -2.04 -6.42
CA GLU A 70 -8.46 -1.35 -7.52
C GLU A 70 -9.74 -0.64 -7.07
N TYR A 71 -10.13 -0.75 -5.81
CA TYR A 71 -11.43 -0.28 -5.32
C TYR A 71 -11.30 0.80 -4.25
N SER A 72 -11.95 1.94 -4.49
CA SER A 72 -12.09 3.02 -3.50
C SER A 72 -13.27 2.84 -2.55
N GLU A 73 -14.17 1.90 -2.83
CA GLU A 73 -15.36 1.61 -2.03
C GLU A 73 -15.38 0.12 -1.68
N TYR A 74 -15.62 -0.22 -0.42
CA TYR A 74 -15.64 -1.63 -0.01
C TYR A 74 -16.80 -2.39 -0.68
N ARG A 75 -17.88 -1.69 -1.07
CA ARG A 75 -19.05 -2.27 -1.74
C ARG A 75 -18.70 -2.80 -3.13
N ASP A 76 -17.81 -2.13 -3.86
CA ASP A 76 -17.32 -2.62 -5.14
C ASP A 76 -16.50 -3.90 -4.97
N VAL A 77 -15.65 -3.98 -3.94
CA VAL A 77 -14.88 -5.18 -3.59
C VAL A 77 -15.82 -6.38 -3.42
N LEU A 78 -16.90 -6.21 -2.66
CA LEU A 78 -17.89 -7.25 -2.41
C LEU A 78 -18.58 -7.70 -3.71
N ARG A 79 -18.99 -6.75 -4.56
CA ARG A 79 -19.65 -7.04 -5.84
C ARG A 79 -18.71 -7.82 -6.76
N SER A 80 -17.49 -7.34 -6.94
CA SER A 80 -16.50 -8.00 -7.79
C SER A 80 -16.15 -9.40 -7.29
N PHE A 81 -15.99 -9.59 -5.98
CA PHE A 81 -15.73 -10.92 -5.41
C PHE A 81 -16.91 -11.89 -5.59
N TYR A 82 -18.14 -11.39 -5.44
CA TYR A 82 -19.34 -12.19 -5.70
C TYR A 82 -19.37 -12.67 -7.16
N PHE A 83 -19.14 -11.78 -8.14
CA PHE A 83 -19.13 -12.16 -9.55
C PHE A 83 -17.99 -13.13 -9.89
N TYR A 84 -16.79 -12.92 -9.33
CA TYR A 84 -15.68 -13.86 -9.44
C TYR A 84 -16.07 -15.26 -8.97
N LYS A 85 -16.66 -15.39 -7.78
CA LYS A 85 -17.09 -16.69 -7.25
C LYS A 85 -18.26 -17.31 -8.03
N LYS A 86 -19.18 -16.48 -8.52
CA LYS A 86 -20.30 -16.91 -9.38
C LYS A 86 -19.83 -17.42 -10.74
N PHE A 87 -18.79 -16.80 -11.29
CA PHE A 87 -18.15 -17.27 -12.51
C PHE A 87 -17.46 -18.62 -12.29
N GLN A 88 -16.73 -18.77 -11.18
CA GLN A 88 -16.07 -20.05 -10.83
C GLN A 88 -17.05 -21.18 -10.54
N ARG A 89 -18.20 -20.87 -9.94
CA ARG A 89 -19.22 -21.84 -9.56
C ARG A 89 -20.61 -21.27 -9.83
N SER A 90 -21.29 -21.82 -10.83
CA SER A 90 -22.66 -21.43 -11.21
C SER A 90 -23.66 -21.46 -10.05
N GLY A 91 -23.46 -22.32 -9.05
CA GLY A 91 -24.28 -22.41 -7.83
C GLY A 91 -23.95 -21.39 -6.72
N PHE A 92 -23.05 -20.43 -6.94
CA PHE A 92 -22.74 -19.41 -5.92
C PHE A 92 -23.85 -18.34 -5.86
N SER A 93 -24.51 -18.25 -4.70
CA SER A 93 -25.63 -17.33 -4.45
C SER A 93 -25.33 -16.39 -3.28
N PHE A 94 -26.10 -15.29 -3.17
CA PHE A 94 -25.99 -14.38 -2.02
C PHE A 94 -26.24 -15.09 -0.69
N ARG A 95 -27.15 -16.07 -0.68
CA ARG A 95 -27.37 -16.96 0.48
C ARG A 95 -26.09 -17.68 0.88
N ARG A 96 -25.40 -18.30 -0.09
CA ARG A 96 -24.16 -19.03 0.18
C ARG A 96 -23.06 -18.07 0.65
N PHE A 97 -22.98 -16.89 0.06
CA PHE A 97 -22.00 -15.89 0.48
C PHE A 97 -22.24 -15.44 1.93
N SER A 98 -23.49 -15.11 2.28
CA SER A 98 -23.87 -14.73 3.65
C SER A 98 -23.61 -15.86 4.66
N GLN A 99 -23.87 -17.12 4.29
CA GLN A 99 -23.58 -18.28 5.14
C GLN A 99 -22.07 -18.44 5.42
N MET A 100 -21.23 -18.24 4.40
CA MET A 100 -19.77 -18.33 4.56
C MET A 100 -19.21 -17.30 5.54
N THR A 101 -19.87 -16.14 5.68
CA THR A 101 -19.48 -15.09 6.63
C THR A 101 -20.16 -15.23 8.00
N GLY A 102 -20.87 -16.34 8.25
CA GLY A 102 -21.55 -16.62 9.51
C GLY A 102 -22.88 -15.86 9.69
N LEU A 103 -23.42 -15.23 8.64
CA LEU A 103 -24.69 -14.51 8.73
C LEU A 103 -25.87 -15.47 8.64
N LYS A 104 -26.84 -15.29 9.55
CA LYS A 104 -28.11 -16.02 9.52
C LYS A 104 -29.04 -15.54 8.41
N SER A 105 -28.96 -14.26 8.04
CA SER A 105 -29.81 -13.65 7.02
C SER A 105 -29.22 -13.88 5.62
N PRO A 106 -29.92 -14.60 4.71
CA PRO A 106 -29.41 -14.95 3.38
C PRO A 106 -29.06 -13.76 2.47
N ASN A 107 -29.78 -12.65 2.62
CA ASN A 107 -29.68 -11.49 1.72
C ASN A 107 -28.90 -10.31 2.32
N TYR A 108 -28.30 -10.47 3.49
CA TYR A 108 -27.69 -9.35 4.20
C TYR A 108 -26.51 -8.74 3.45
N LEU A 109 -25.61 -9.56 2.89
CA LEU A 109 -24.51 -9.05 2.04
C LEU A 109 -25.02 -8.39 0.75
N HIS A 110 -26.15 -8.87 0.20
CA HIS A 110 -26.76 -8.24 -0.97
C HIS A 110 -27.30 -6.85 -0.64
N LEU A 111 -27.95 -6.68 0.51
CA LEU A 111 -28.41 -5.37 0.98
C LEU A 111 -27.25 -4.40 1.23
N ILE A 112 -26.11 -4.89 1.73
CA ILE A 112 -24.89 -4.09 1.88
C ILE A 112 -24.38 -3.63 0.51
N MET A 113 -24.28 -4.53 -0.46
CA MET A 113 -23.85 -4.20 -1.83
C MET A 113 -24.77 -3.21 -2.53
N GLN A 114 -26.07 -3.21 -2.18
CA GLN A 114 -27.07 -2.25 -2.66
C GLN A 114 -27.04 -0.90 -1.91
N GLY A 115 -26.17 -0.73 -0.91
CA GLY A 115 -26.13 0.48 -0.08
C GLY A 115 -27.27 0.59 0.94
N LYS A 116 -28.16 -0.41 1.04
CA LYS A 116 -29.30 -0.40 1.97
C LYS A 116 -28.91 -0.71 3.41
N ARG A 117 -27.70 -1.21 3.64
CA ARG A 117 -27.11 -1.47 4.96
C ARG A 117 -25.60 -1.16 4.92
N ASN A 118 -25.07 -0.76 6.07
CA ASN A 118 -23.64 -0.62 6.27
C ASN A 118 -23.03 -1.93 6.76
N LEU A 119 -21.76 -2.13 6.44
CA LEU A 119 -20.99 -3.28 6.89
C LEU A 119 -20.32 -2.93 8.22
N SER A 120 -20.63 -3.65 9.31
CA SER A 120 -19.92 -3.44 10.58
C SER A 120 -18.48 -3.92 10.50
N VAL A 121 -17.58 -3.40 11.34
CA VAL A 121 -16.17 -3.79 11.36
C VAL A 121 -16.00 -5.26 11.74
N GLU A 122 -16.81 -5.78 12.66
CA GLU A 122 -16.79 -7.19 13.08
C GLU A 122 -17.16 -8.11 11.92
N LEU A 123 -18.22 -7.76 11.19
CA LEU A 123 -18.63 -8.52 10.02
C LEU A 123 -17.62 -8.37 8.88
N ALA A 124 -16.99 -7.21 8.72
CA ALA A 124 -15.94 -6.99 7.74
C ALA A 124 -14.72 -7.91 7.97
N ILE A 125 -14.39 -8.23 9.24
CA ILE A 125 -13.33 -9.20 9.55
C ILE A 125 -13.70 -10.61 9.07
N ALA A 126 -14.94 -11.05 9.31
CA ALA A 126 -15.43 -12.35 8.84
C ALA A 126 -15.47 -12.42 7.30
N VAL A 127 -15.89 -11.33 6.67
CA VAL A 127 -15.90 -11.15 5.22
C VAL A 127 -14.48 -11.23 4.66
N ALA A 128 -13.51 -10.50 5.20
CA ALA A 128 -12.11 -10.54 4.77
C ALA A 128 -11.53 -11.96 4.78
N LYS A 129 -11.88 -12.77 5.79
CA LYS A 129 -11.49 -14.18 5.86
C LYS A 129 -12.08 -15.00 4.70
N VAL A 130 -13.35 -14.78 4.36
CA VAL A 130 -14.01 -15.46 3.22
C VAL A 130 -13.44 -15.02 1.88
N LEU A 131 -13.06 -13.76 1.75
CA LEU A 131 -12.36 -13.25 0.57
C LEU A 131 -10.95 -13.84 0.43
N GLY A 132 -10.39 -14.40 1.52
CA GLY A 132 -9.02 -14.89 1.56
C GLY A 132 -8.01 -13.74 1.54
N LEU A 133 -8.37 -12.57 2.08
CA LEU A 133 -7.49 -11.42 2.17
C LEU A 133 -6.34 -11.72 3.12
N ASP A 134 -5.12 -11.40 2.71
CA ASP A 134 -3.95 -11.43 3.56
C ASP A 134 -3.98 -10.32 4.63
N THR A 135 -2.98 -10.26 5.50
CA THR A 135 -2.91 -9.26 6.58
C THR A 135 -2.99 -7.81 6.07
N GLY A 136 -2.34 -7.49 4.95
CA GLY A 136 -2.33 -6.14 4.37
C GLY A 136 -3.64 -5.83 3.68
N GLU A 137 -4.10 -6.73 2.79
CA GLU A 137 -5.38 -6.63 2.08
C GLU A 137 -6.55 -6.50 3.07
N LYS A 138 -6.51 -7.24 4.18
CA LYS A 138 -7.49 -7.14 5.26
C LYS A 138 -7.45 -5.77 5.93
N ALA A 139 -6.27 -5.24 6.25
CA ALA A 139 -6.15 -3.91 6.85
C ALA A 139 -6.75 -2.84 5.95
N TYR A 140 -6.48 -2.91 4.63
CA TYR A 140 -7.04 -2.01 3.64
C TYR A 140 -8.56 -2.12 3.52
N PHE A 141 -9.09 -3.34 3.44
CA PHE A 141 -10.53 -3.57 3.44
C PHE A 141 -11.23 -2.96 4.67
N LEU A 142 -10.65 -3.17 5.85
CA LEU A 142 -11.20 -2.63 7.09
C LEU A 142 -11.12 -1.11 7.15
N ALA A 143 -10.05 -0.51 6.63
CA ALA A 143 -9.91 0.94 6.53
C ALA A 143 -10.99 1.55 5.59
N LEU A 144 -11.27 0.92 4.44
CA LEU A 144 -12.37 1.34 3.56
C LEU A 144 -13.72 1.29 4.27
N VAL A 145 -13.98 0.23 5.04
CA VAL A 145 -15.22 0.08 5.82
C VAL A 145 -15.35 1.15 6.89
N ARG A 146 -14.26 1.47 7.61
CA ARG A 146 -14.25 2.52 8.63
C ARG A 146 -14.48 3.90 8.01
N LEU A 147 -13.82 4.17 6.89
CA LEU A 147 -13.94 5.44 6.19
C LEU A 147 -15.39 5.72 5.79
N GLU A 148 -16.06 4.73 5.22
CA GLU A 148 -17.44 4.86 4.76
C GLU A 148 -18.49 4.86 5.89
N ASN A 149 -18.14 4.33 7.07
CA ASN A 149 -19.00 4.33 8.25
C ASN A 149 -18.76 5.51 9.20
N SER A 150 -17.72 6.33 8.96
CA SER A 150 -17.36 7.44 9.84
C SER A 150 -18.49 8.47 9.94
N LEU A 151 -18.76 8.96 11.16
CA LEU A 151 -19.81 9.93 11.46
C LEU A 151 -19.24 11.30 11.83
N SER A 152 -17.97 11.35 12.21
CA SER A 152 -17.25 12.58 12.54
C SER A 152 -16.06 12.85 11.63
N LEU A 153 -15.63 14.10 11.60
CA LEU A 153 -14.42 14.52 10.87
C LEU A 153 -13.17 13.82 11.44
N GLU A 154 -13.09 13.66 12.76
CA GLU A 154 -11.97 12.98 13.43
C GLU A 154 -11.89 11.49 13.05
N GLU A 155 -13.03 10.80 13.03
CA GLU A 155 -13.10 9.40 12.57
C GLU A 155 -12.74 9.27 11.09
N THR A 156 -13.15 10.23 10.26
CA THR A 156 -12.82 10.28 8.83
C THR A 156 -11.32 10.40 8.62
N GLU A 157 -10.66 11.33 9.32
CA GLU A 157 -9.23 11.56 9.21
C GLU A 157 -8.42 10.36 9.74
N SER A 158 -8.84 9.78 10.87
CA SER A 158 -8.24 8.55 11.40
C SER A 158 -8.34 7.38 10.41
N ALA A 159 -9.52 7.17 9.82
CA ALA A 159 -9.73 6.13 8.82
C ALA A 159 -8.94 6.38 7.52
N ARG A 160 -8.75 7.64 7.11
CA ARG A 160 -7.88 8.01 5.99
C ARG A 160 -6.42 7.66 6.26
N LYS A 161 -5.91 7.96 7.46
CA LYS A 161 -4.56 7.58 7.88
C LYS A 161 -4.35 6.07 7.86
N ASP A 162 -5.32 5.31 8.40
CA ASP A 162 -5.32 3.84 8.34
C ASP A 162 -5.32 3.31 6.90
N LEU A 163 -6.09 3.94 6.01
CA LEU A 163 -6.16 3.57 4.60
C LEU A 163 -4.82 3.80 3.90
N LEU A 164 -4.19 4.95 4.11
CA LEU A 164 -2.85 5.26 3.58
C LEU A 164 -1.79 4.27 4.12
N ALA A 165 -1.81 3.98 5.42
CA ALA A 165 -0.89 3.02 6.03
C ALA A 165 -1.08 1.59 5.49
N SER A 166 -2.31 1.18 5.21
CA SER A 166 -2.61 -0.15 4.66
C SER A 166 -2.27 -0.29 3.18
N VAL A 167 -2.52 0.74 2.36
CA VAL A 167 -2.02 0.81 0.97
C VAL A 167 -0.50 0.63 0.98
N ARG A 168 0.18 1.34 1.89
CA ARG A 168 1.62 1.20 2.07
C ARG A 168 2.01 -0.25 2.33
N ARG A 169 1.39 -0.94 3.28
CA ARG A 169 1.71 -2.36 3.58
C ARG A 169 1.40 -3.38 2.47
N ILE A 170 0.46 -3.09 1.56
CA ILE A 170 0.11 -4.02 0.47
C ILE A 170 1.04 -3.85 -0.72
N VAL A 171 1.30 -2.61 -1.14
CA VAL A 171 2.13 -2.28 -2.31
C VAL A 171 3.55 -2.85 -2.16
N THR A 172 3.99 -3.02 -0.92
CA THR A 172 5.33 -3.45 -0.56
C THR A 172 5.53 -4.96 -0.63
N ARG A 173 4.44 -5.74 -0.62
CA ARG A 173 4.49 -7.20 -0.81
C ARG A 173 4.69 -7.62 -2.26
N GLU A 174 4.22 -6.83 -3.22
CA GLU A 174 4.25 -7.15 -4.65
C GLU A 174 5.25 -6.29 -5.44
N ILE A 175 6.38 -5.98 -4.83
CA ILE A 175 7.46 -5.26 -5.52
C ILE A 175 7.99 -6.15 -6.66
N PRO A 176 7.97 -5.70 -7.94
CA PRO A 176 8.61 -6.39 -9.06
C PRO A 176 10.05 -6.80 -8.72
N SER A 177 10.51 -7.95 -9.21
CA SER A 177 11.87 -8.46 -8.91
C SER A 177 12.98 -7.44 -9.15
N ALA A 178 12.85 -6.62 -10.19
CA ALA A 178 13.77 -5.52 -10.50
C ALA A 178 13.79 -4.41 -9.42
N GLN A 179 12.65 -4.12 -8.80
CA GLN A 179 12.55 -3.14 -7.72
C GLN A 179 13.00 -3.73 -6.37
N LYS A 180 12.90 -5.05 -6.16
CA LYS A 180 13.45 -5.70 -4.95
C LYS A 180 14.96 -5.55 -4.82
N ALA A 181 15.66 -5.30 -5.94
CA ALA A 181 17.10 -5.09 -5.92
C ALA A 181 17.52 -3.89 -5.04
N VAL A 182 16.63 -2.91 -4.81
CA VAL A 182 16.92 -1.80 -3.89
C VAL A 182 17.08 -2.24 -2.44
N LEU A 183 16.52 -3.38 -2.05
CA LEU A 183 16.59 -3.90 -0.69
C LEU A 183 17.92 -4.61 -0.41
N ASN A 184 18.73 -4.86 -1.45
CA ASN A 184 19.98 -5.61 -1.32
C ASN A 184 21.14 -4.78 -0.75
N ASN A 185 21.05 -3.45 -0.76
CA ASN A 185 22.06 -2.56 -0.19
C ASN A 185 21.37 -1.51 0.68
N TRP A 186 21.98 -1.22 1.82
CA TRP A 186 21.41 -0.30 2.81
C TRP A 186 21.20 1.13 2.29
N TYR A 187 22.06 1.58 1.36
CA TYR A 187 22.09 2.97 0.90
C TYR A 187 21.16 3.27 -0.27
N TYR A 188 20.63 2.27 -0.98
CA TYR A 188 19.80 2.51 -2.17
C TYR A 188 18.53 3.30 -1.85
N LEU A 189 17.84 2.97 -0.76
CA LEU A 189 16.68 3.75 -0.32
C LEU A 189 17.08 5.12 0.24
N VAL A 190 18.23 5.24 0.90
CA VAL A 190 18.75 6.54 1.37
C VAL A 190 19.00 7.48 0.20
N VAL A 191 19.66 6.99 -0.86
CA VAL A 191 19.90 7.75 -2.09
C VAL A 191 18.58 8.13 -2.78
N ARG A 192 17.55 7.27 -2.71
CA ARG A 192 16.21 7.61 -3.19
C ARG A 192 15.63 8.78 -2.42
N GLU A 193 15.70 8.78 -1.10
CA GLU A 193 15.14 9.85 -0.26
C GLU A 193 15.88 11.19 -0.43
N LEU A 194 17.17 11.18 -0.80
CA LEU A 194 17.88 12.41 -1.15
C LEU A 194 17.23 13.14 -2.33
N ALA A 195 16.50 12.45 -3.20
CA ALA A 195 15.78 13.06 -4.31
C ALA A 195 14.56 13.89 -3.88
N CYS A 196 14.15 13.81 -2.62
CA CYS A 196 13.12 14.67 -2.04
C CYS A 196 13.67 16.06 -1.66
N LEU A 197 15.00 16.21 -1.58
CA LEU A 197 15.62 17.48 -1.19
C LEU A 197 15.60 18.50 -2.35
N PRO A 198 15.36 19.80 -2.07
CA PRO A 198 15.33 20.85 -3.09
C PRO A 198 16.62 20.99 -3.91
N ASP A 199 17.77 20.67 -3.32
CA ASP A 199 19.10 20.81 -3.89
C ASP A 199 19.65 19.51 -4.52
N PHE A 200 18.80 18.49 -4.69
CA PHE A 200 19.22 17.18 -5.19
C PHE A 200 19.86 17.23 -6.57
N VAL A 201 21.03 16.59 -6.68
CA VAL A 201 21.73 16.36 -7.95
C VAL A 201 22.00 14.86 -8.11
N PRO A 202 21.59 14.22 -9.24
CA PRO A 202 21.76 12.79 -9.48
C PRO A 202 23.20 12.44 -9.91
N GLU A 203 24.18 12.90 -9.15
CA GLU A 203 25.61 12.68 -9.43
C GLU A 203 26.27 12.01 -8.23
N GLY A 204 27.06 10.96 -8.47
CA GLY A 204 27.69 10.16 -7.43
C GLY A 204 28.53 10.97 -6.45
N GLU A 205 29.29 11.96 -6.95
CA GLU A 205 30.10 12.84 -6.09
C GLU A 205 29.23 13.75 -5.20
N TRP A 206 28.12 14.28 -5.72
CA TRP A 206 27.18 15.06 -4.91
C TRP A 206 26.58 14.20 -3.80
N VAL A 207 26.07 13.02 -4.15
CA VAL A 207 25.45 12.08 -3.20
C VAL A 207 26.46 11.61 -2.16
N SER A 208 27.66 11.22 -2.57
CA SER A 208 28.72 10.80 -1.66
C SER A 208 29.04 11.90 -0.65
N ARG A 209 29.22 13.16 -1.11
CA ARG A 209 29.44 14.29 -0.19
C ARG A 209 28.26 14.56 0.73
N LYS A 210 27.03 14.55 0.21
CA LYS A 210 25.81 14.76 1.00
C LYS A 210 25.67 13.70 2.11
N LEU A 211 26.12 12.47 1.84
CA LEU A 211 26.19 11.37 2.81
C LEU A 211 27.53 11.29 3.58
N ARG A 212 28.27 12.41 3.67
CA ARG A 212 29.55 12.52 4.40
C ARG A 212 30.59 11.45 4.01
N ARG A 213 30.57 11.04 2.74
CA ARG A 213 31.45 10.03 2.13
C ARG A 213 31.38 8.65 2.80
N VAL A 214 30.28 8.32 3.46
CA VAL A 214 30.04 6.96 4.01
C VAL A 214 29.91 5.90 2.91
N ILE A 215 29.53 6.34 1.71
CA ILE A 215 29.60 5.59 0.44
C ILE A 215 30.47 6.35 -0.56
N SER A 216 31.11 5.62 -1.48
CA SER A 216 31.90 6.22 -2.57
C SER A 216 31.01 6.83 -3.65
N ALA A 217 31.57 7.73 -4.48
CA ALA A 217 30.87 8.26 -5.65
C ALA A 217 30.41 7.14 -6.60
N THR A 218 31.24 6.11 -6.80
CA THR A 218 30.89 4.95 -7.63
C THR A 218 29.69 4.18 -7.09
N GLN A 219 29.64 3.92 -5.78
CA GLN A 219 28.48 3.28 -5.14
C GLN A 219 27.21 4.14 -5.29
N ALA A 220 27.36 5.46 -5.18
CA ALA A 220 26.24 6.37 -5.39
C ALA A 220 25.74 6.37 -6.85
N ASP A 221 26.64 6.37 -7.85
CA ASP A 221 26.27 6.28 -9.27
C ASP A 221 25.56 4.94 -9.59
N GLU A 222 26.03 3.84 -8.99
CA GLU A 222 25.37 2.54 -9.08
C GLU A 222 23.94 2.60 -8.50
N ALA A 223 23.77 3.23 -7.33
CA ALA A 223 22.47 3.42 -6.70
C ALA A 223 21.52 4.22 -7.60
N ILE A 224 21.97 5.39 -8.09
CA ILE A 224 21.18 6.25 -8.98
C ILE A 224 20.75 5.48 -10.24
N THR A 225 21.70 4.78 -10.86
CA THR A 225 21.44 3.97 -12.06
C THR A 225 20.38 2.90 -11.81
N LEU A 226 20.47 2.19 -10.67
CA LEU A 226 19.52 1.16 -10.29
C LEU A 226 18.14 1.74 -10.00
N LEU A 227 18.05 2.87 -9.30
CA LEU A 227 16.79 3.56 -9.00
C LEU A 227 16.08 4.03 -10.27
N ILE A 228 16.82 4.56 -11.25
CA ILE A 228 16.28 4.97 -12.56
C ILE A 228 15.77 3.75 -13.34
N LYS A 229 16.59 2.68 -13.43
CA LYS A 229 16.19 1.43 -14.11
C LYS A 229 14.97 0.79 -13.45
N GLY A 230 14.89 0.84 -12.12
CA GLY A 230 13.77 0.36 -11.31
C GLY A 230 12.53 1.24 -11.38
N LYS A 231 12.58 2.37 -12.10
CA LYS A 231 11.52 3.39 -12.20
C LYS A 231 11.15 4.03 -10.85
N LEU A 232 12.07 3.99 -9.88
CA LEU A 232 11.93 4.55 -8.53
C LEU A 232 12.39 6.00 -8.45
N LEU A 233 13.23 6.41 -9.40
CA LEU A 233 13.66 7.78 -9.61
C LEU A 233 13.44 8.12 -11.08
N GLN A 234 12.70 9.19 -11.37
CA GLN A 234 12.37 9.59 -12.74
C GLN A 234 12.57 11.08 -12.93
N ARG A 235 12.98 11.46 -14.15
CA ARG A 235 13.11 12.86 -14.54
C ARG A 235 11.77 13.36 -15.09
N GLU A 236 11.25 14.41 -14.49
CA GLU A 236 10.04 15.10 -14.93
C GLU A 236 10.32 16.01 -16.14
N PRO A 237 9.29 16.39 -16.92
CA PRO A 237 9.45 17.27 -18.07
C PRO A 237 10.06 18.65 -17.73
N ASN A 238 9.87 19.12 -16.50
CA ASN A 238 10.47 20.36 -16.00
C ASN A 238 11.96 20.21 -15.65
N GLY A 239 12.55 19.03 -15.86
CA GLY A 239 13.94 18.74 -15.61
C GLY A 239 14.26 18.30 -14.18
N LYS A 240 13.30 18.41 -13.23
CA LYS A 240 13.48 17.97 -11.85
C LYS A 240 13.41 16.45 -11.73
N TRP A 241 14.07 15.90 -10.73
CA TRP A 241 13.95 14.50 -10.36
C TRP A 241 12.83 14.33 -9.35
N GLN A 242 12.05 13.27 -9.52
CA GLN A 242 10.99 12.91 -8.60
C GLN A 242 11.11 11.43 -8.25
N ILE A 243 10.94 11.13 -6.97
CA ILE A 243 10.66 9.77 -6.55
C ILE A 243 9.31 9.33 -7.14
N LYS A 244 9.20 8.08 -7.53
CA LYS A 244 7.90 7.46 -7.85
C LYS A 244 7.65 6.37 -6.83
N ASP A 245 6.43 6.35 -6.29
CA ASP A 245 5.99 5.32 -5.37
C ASP A 245 5.59 4.05 -6.13
N PRO A 246 6.36 2.97 -6.01
CA PRO A 246 5.91 1.83 -5.26
C PRO A 246 6.30 2.10 -3.81
N VAL A 247 5.34 2.09 -2.90
CA VAL A 247 5.69 1.99 -1.49
C VAL A 247 6.65 0.81 -1.36
N ILE A 248 7.85 1.05 -0.80
CA ILE A 248 8.85 0.01 -0.51
C ILE A 248 8.97 -0.08 1.01
N ASP A 249 8.45 -1.15 1.56
CA ASP A 249 8.49 -1.55 2.96
C ASP A 249 9.16 -2.90 2.89
N THR A 250 10.21 -3.04 3.68
CA THR A 250 10.90 -4.30 3.90
C THR A 250 9.96 -5.39 4.43
N GLY A 251 8.75 -5.02 4.86
CA GLY A 251 7.68 -5.90 5.26
C GLY A 251 7.99 -6.60 6.59
N ASP A 252 6.98 -7.25 7.15
CA ASP A 252 7.11 -8.06 8.38
C ASP A 252 7.99 -9.33 8.19
N ASN A 253 8.63 -9.49 7.03
CA ASN A 253 9.31 -10.72 6.64
C ASN A 253 10.80 -10.70 7.03
N THR A 254 11.07 -10.61 8.33
CA THR A 254 12.42 -10.62 8.93
C THR A 254 13.20 -11.94 8.73
N GLN A 255 12.72 -12.84 7.88
CA GLN A 255 13.36 -14.13 7.57
C GLN A 255 14.18 -14.09 6.27
N ASP A 256 14.16 -12.99 5.51
CA ASP A 256 15.05 -12.83 4.37
C ASP A 256 16.47 -12.48 4.84
N ALA A 257 17.42 -13.37 4.62
CA ALA A 257 18.83 -13.17 4.98
C ALA A 257 19.41 -11.86 4.41
N ARG A 258 18.89 -11.38 3.27
CA ARG A 258 19.31 -10.12 2.64
C ARG A 258 18.89 -8.90 3.44
N ILE A 259 17.69 -8.93 4.03
CA ILE A 259 17.19 -7.84 4.88
C ILE A 259 18.07 -7.75 6.14
N LEU A 260 18.38 -8.90 6.76
CA LEU A 260 19.30 -8.92 7.89
C LEU A 260 20.69 -8.40 7.52
N SER A 261 21.25 -8.81 6.38
CA SER A 261 22.54 -8.31 5.89
C SER A 261 22.53 -6.79 5.72
N SER A 262 21.47 -6.24 5.10
CA SER A 262 21.31 -4.80 4.91
C SER A 262 21.24 -4.03 6.24
N HIS A 263 20.55 -4.57 7.25
CA HIS A 263 20.57 -3.98 8.60
C HIS A 263 21.96 -4.00 9.24
N ILE A 264 22.70 -5.10 9.10
CA ILE A 264 24.09 -5.19 9.61
C ILE A 264 24.97 -4.14 8.95
N GLU A 265 24.90 -4.01 7.62
CA GLU A 265 25.65 -3.00 6.87
C GLU A 265 25.26 -1.58 7.27
N THR A 266 23.97 -1.33 7.51
CA THR A 266 23.47 -0.04 8.03
C THR A 266 24.15 0.31 9.35
N LEU A 267 24.17 -0.63 10.31
CA LEU A 267 24.80 -0.43 11.62
C LEU A 267 26.31 -0.16 11.47
N LEU A 268 26.99 -0.86 10.57
CA LEU A 268 28.41 -0.62 10.27
C LEU A 268 28.67 0.73 9.59
N ALA A 269 27.74 1.21 8.76
CA ALA A 269 27.80 2.54 8.16
C ALA A 269 27.61 3.62 9.23
N TRP A 270 26.63 3.46 10.12
CA TRP A 270 26.41 4.37 11.24
C TRP A 270 27.59 4.41 12.20
N ALA A 271 28.19 3.26 12.52
CA ALA A 271 29.40 3.19 13.35
C ALA A 271 30.56 4.04 12.78
N ARG A 272 30.67 4.13 11.45
CA ARG A 272 31.65 4.99 10.76
C ARG A 272 31.25 6.46 10.76
N LEU A 273 29.96 6.77 10.72
CA LEU A 273 29.43 8.13 10.63
C LEU A 273 29.39 8.84 12.00
N LEU A 274 28.98 8.13 13.05
CA LEU A 274 28.73 8.67 14.39
C LEU A 274 29.86 9.53 14.99
N PRO A 275 31.17 9.18 14.82
CA PRO A 275 32.25 10.01 15.35
C PRO A 275 32.33 11.41 14.73
N SER A 276 31.77 11.60 13.53
CA SER A 276 31.80 12.87 12.79
C SER A 276 30.58 13.77 13.06
N LEU A 277 29.59 13.29 13.81
CA LEU A 277 28.38 14.04 14.12
C LEU A 277 28.55 14.81 15.44
N SER A 278 28.11 16.07 15.44
CA SER A 278 28.03 16.88 16.66
C SER A 278 26.97 16.34 17.63
N ILE A 279 26.92 16.90 18.85
CA ILE A 279 25.86 16.55 19.82
C ILE A 279 24.48 16.92 19.29
N ASP A 280 24.35 18.06 18.61
CA ASP A 280 23.07 18.55 18.09
C ASP A 280 22.59 17.78 16.84
N GLU A 281 23.52 17.10 16.15
CA GLU A 281 23.23 16.31 14.95
C GLU A 281 22.79 14.87 15.25
N ARG A 282 22.79 14.44 16.52
CA ARG A 282 22.52 13.04 16.89
C ARG A 282 21.71 12.90 18.16
N GLU A 283 20.79 11.94 18.14
CA GLU A 283 20.08 11.45 19.33
C GLU A 283 20.50 10.00 19.56
N LEU A 284 21.10 9.72 20.72
CA LEU A 284 21.62 8.39 21.08
C LEU A 284 21.01 7.90 22.39
N GLY A 285 20.31 6.77 22.33
CA GLY A 285 19.71 6.14 23.52
C GLY A 285 19.94 4.63 23.54
N ILE A 286 20.35 4.09 24.68
CA ILE A 286 20.44 2.65 24.94
C ILE A 286 19.78 2.35 26.29
N LEU A 287 18.88 1.36 26.29
CA LEU A 287 18.19 0.90 27.49
C LEU A 287 18.50 -0.59 27.74
N ASN A 288 18.99 -0.90 28.94
CA ASN A 288 19.21 -2.27 29.41
C ASN A 288 18.00 -2.73 30.22
N ILE A 289 17.05 -3.40 29.57
CA ILE A 289 15.73 -3.67 30.16
C ILE A 289 15.63 -5.14 30.60
N PRO A 290 15.56 -5.44 31.91
CA PRO A 290 15.18 -6.76 32.38
C PRO A 290 13.68 -6.97 32.13
N LEU A 291 13.33 -7.96 31.30
CA LEU A 291 11.94 -8.33 31.04
C LEU A 291 11.76 -9.84 30.96
N SER A 292 10.54 -10.29 31.25
CA SER A 292 10.14 -11.66 30.91
C SER A 292 10.13 -11.84 29.39
N SER A 293 10.68 -12.95 28.89
CA SER A 293 10.65 -13.30 27.46
C SER A 293 9.24 -13.35 26.88
N LYS A 294 8.23 -13.64 27.73
CA LYS A 294 6.81 -13.62 27.36
C LYS A 294 6.29 -12.23 26.95
N ARG A 295 6.97 -11.16 27.35
CA ARG A 295 6.61 -9.75 27.02
C ARG A 295 7.28 -9.24 25.74
N ILE A 296 8.21 -9.98 25.14
CA ILE A 296 8.88 -9.59 23.89
C ILE A 296 7.87 -9.28 22.75
N PRO A 297 6.81 -10.09 22.52
CA PRO A 297 5.83 -9.78 21.49
C PRO A 297 5.10 -8.44 21.73
N GLU A 298 4.74 -8.14 22.97
CA GLU A 298 4.12 -6.86 23.35
C GLU A 298 5.09 -5.70 23.07
N PHE A 299 6.37 -5.85 23.42
CA PHE A 299 7.40 -4.84 23.18
C PHE A 299 7.58 -4.57 21.68
N LYS A 300 7.68 -5.62 20.85
CA LYS A 300 7.73 -5.46 19.39
C LYS A 300 6.52 -4.67 18.85
N SER A 301 5.32 -4.93 19.37
CA SER A 301 4.11 -4.20 18.98
C SER A 301 4.18 -2.70 19.33
N ARG A 302 4.73 -2.35 20.51
CA ARG A 302 4.94 -0.97 20.92
C ARG A 302 5.94 -0.24 20.01
N ILE A 303 7.03 -0.91 19.62
CA ILE A 303 8.01 -0.35 18.67
C ILE A 303 7.36 -0.06 17.32
N ARG A 304 6.56 -0.99 16.79
CA ARG A 304 5.85 -0.80 15.51
C ARG A 304 4.87 0.38 15.57
N ARG A 305 4.14 0.52 16.68
CA ARG A 305 3.23 1.65 16.87
C ARG A 305 3.98 2.98 16.87
N PHE A 306 5.11 3.05 17.56
CA PHE A 306 5.97 4.24 17.52
C PHE A 306 6.43 4.57 16.10
N GLN A 307 6.82 3.58 15.29
CA GLN A 307 7.16 3.79 13.89
C GLN A 307 5.97 4.32 13.08
N ASP A 308 4.77 3.73 13.25
CA ASP A 308 3.54 4.17 12.60
C ASP A 308 3.20 5.64 13.00
N GLU A 309 3.39 6.00 14.27
CA GLU A 309 3.19 7.37 14.78
C GLU A 309 4.13 8.38 14.12
N ILE A 310 5.44 8.07 14.03
CA ILE A 310 6.42 8.93 13.36
C ILE A 310 6.09 9.09 11.87
N ILE A 311 5.76 7.98 11.19
CA ILE A 311 5.36 8.01 9.79
C ILE A 311 4.12 8.88 9.59
N GLY A 312 3.14 8.79 10.51
CA GLY A 312 1.93 9.60 10.50
C GLY A 312 2.19 11.09 10.73
N TRP A 313 3.15 11.41 11.60
CA TRP A 313 3.57 12.79 11.86
C TRP A 313 4.26 13.44 10.66
N LEU A 314 5.09 12.69 9.93
CA LEU A 314 5.84 13.18 8.76
C LEU A 314 5.01 13.26 7.46
N GLN A 315 3.72 12.91 7.47
CA GLN A 315 2.92 12.87 6.23
C GLN A 315 2.71 14.24 5.58
N ASP A 316 2.73 15.31 6.39
CA ASP A 316 2.47 16.67 5.94
C ASP A 316 3.77 17.46 5.69
N GLU A 317 4.93 16.80 5.69
CA GLU A 317 6.22 17.42 5.38
C GLU A 317 6.28 17.83 3.90
N ALA A 318 6.47 19.12 3.66
CA ALA A 318 6.37 19.72 2.33
C ALA A 318 7.74 20.13 1.76
N GLU A 319 8.68 20.51 2.62
CA GLU A 319 9.96 21.11 2.20
C GLU A 319 11.14 20.47 2.97
N PRO A 320 11.38 19.16 2.81
CA PRO A 320 12.46 18.48 3.53
C PRO A 320 13.82 18.98 3.04
N ASP A 321 14.70 19.36 3.96
CA ASP A 321 16.08 19.78 3.66
C ASP A 321 17.13 18.73 4.07
N THR A 322 16.71 17.72 4.82
CA THR A 322 17.58 16.72 5.46
C THR A 322 16.97 15.32 5.36
N VAL A 323 17.81 14.33 5.08
CA VAL A 323 17.45 12.91 5.18
C VAL A 323 18.09 12.35 6.45
N VAL A 324 17.25 11.82 7.34
CA VAL A 324 17.66 11.09 8.53
C VAL A 324 17.23 9.63 8.42
N GLN A 325 18.01 8.72 9.04
CA GLN A 325 17.58 7.34 9.21
C GLN A 325 17.28 7.08 10.69
N LEU A 326 16.09 6.55 10.96
CA LEU A 326 15.68 6.08 12.29
C LEU A 326 15.67 4.55 12.30
N GLY A 327 16.42 3.96 13.21
CA GLY A 327 16.51 2.51 13.37
C GLY A 327 16.03 2.10 14.76
N THR A 328 14.95 1.33 14.81
CA THR A 328 14.41 0.80 16.06
C THR A 328 14.74 -0.68 16.17
N TYR A 329 15.65 -1.02 17.07
CA TYR A 329 16.13 -2.39 17.24
C TYR A 329 15.77 -2.92 18.63
N LEU A 330 15.23 -4.14 18.68
CA LEU A 330 15.07 -4.91 19.91
C LEU A 330 15.96 -6.15 19.81
N VAL A 331 17.09 -6.13 20.52
CA VAL A 331 18.10 -7.19 20.48
C VAL A 331 18.17 -7.89 21.84
N PRO A 332 17.79 -9.17 21.95
CA PRO A 332 18.04 -9.95 23.16
C PRO A 332 19.55 -10.17 23.33
N ILE A 333 20.16 -9.55 24.34
CA ILE A 333 21.60 -9.67 24.62
C ILE A 333 21.93 -10.88 25.52
N SER A 334 21.01 -11.24 26.43
CA SER A 334 21.16 -12.41 27.30
C SER A 334 20.29 -13.57 26.82
N ARG A 335 20.71 -14.79 27.13
CA ARG A 335 19.88 -15.99 26.96
C ARG A 335 18.75 -15.98 27.98
N ALA A 336 17.64 -16.65 27.65
CA ALA A 336 16.67 -17.07 28.66
C ALA A 336 17.34 -18.02 29.67
N LYS A 337 16.62 -18.45 30.72
CA LYS A 337 17.13 -19.42 31.73
C LYS A 337 18.08 -20.41 31.08
N MET A 338 19.33 -20.45 31.56
CA MET A 338 20.26 -21.48 31.14
C MET A 338 19.72 -22.80 31.66
N ASP A 339 19.54 -23.78 30.78
CA ASP A 339 19.21 -25.14 31.21
C ASP A 339 20.35 -25.61 32.13
N SER A 340 19.98 -25.98 33.35
CA SER A 340 20.89 -26.41 34.42
C SER A 340 21.42 -27.81 34.20
#